data_AF-A0A556TMD6-F1
#
_entry.id   AF-A0A556TMD6-F1
#
_cell.length_a   1.000
_cell.length_b   1.000
_cell.length_c   1.000
_cell.angle_alpha   90.00
_cell.angle_beta   90.00
_cell.angle_gamma   90.00
#
_symmetry.space_group_name_H-M   'P 1'
#
loop_
_entity.id
_entity.type
_entity.pdbx_description
1 polymer ?
#
loop_
_entity_poly.entity_id
_entity_poly.type
_entity_poly.pdbx_seq_one_letter_code
_entity_poly.pdbx_strand_id
1 'polypeptide(L)'
;MAFLVHNNFVLWPSAPESSAKPVSAPASTVESPPANNTQSKKKDKAEKKEKQEKKTPAPQEEAQVDVSRLDLRVGQIVTAKKHPDADALYVEEVDVGEAALRTVVSGLVKHVPLEQMQNRMAVFLCNLKPAKMRGVVSQAMVMCASTPEKVEILDPPSGAQPGERVTFQGYSGEPDKELNPKKKVWEQVQPDLRTDDQGVANYKGAAFEVAGKGICKAQTLSNTGIK
;
A
#
# COMPACT_ATOMS: atom_id res chain seq x y z
N MET A 1 16.55 58.79 4.68
CA MET A 1 15.83 59.37 5.82
C MET A 1 14.47 58.69 5.95
N ALA A 2 14.20 58.16 7.14
CA ALA A 2 12.90 57.90 7.77
C ALA A 2 11.77 57.19 6.99
N PHE A 3 11.58 55.92 7.37
CA PHE A 3 10.30 55.24 7.47
C PHE A 3 9.37 55.96 8.47
N LEU A 4 8.10 56.14 8.09
CA LEU A 4 6.92 56.15 8.96
C LEU A 4 5.84 55.43 8.12
N VAL A 5 5.04 54.51 8.65
CA VAL A 5 3.73 54.83 9.24
C VAL A 5 3.16 53.54 9.88
N HIS A 6 2.94 53.63 11.19
CA HIS A 6 1.82 53.11 12.01
C HIS A 6 1.75 51.63 12.44
N ASN A 7 2.26 51.50 13.66
CA ASN A 7 1.89 50.60 14.75
C ASN A 7 0.37 50.65 15.04
N ASN A 8 -0.30 49.50 15.17
CA ASN A 8 -1.54 49.40 15.96
C ASN A 8 -1.56 48.06 16.73
N PHE A 9 -1.43 48.18 18.04
CA PHE A 9 -1.27 47.11 19.03
C PHE A 9 -2.61 47.01 19.77
N VAL A 10 -3.32 45.88 19.65
CA VAL A 10 -4.54 45.62 20.41
C VAL A 10 -4.26 44.49 21.40
N LEU A 11 -4.28 44.86 22.67
CA LEU A 11 -4.20 44.02 23.87
C LEU A 11 -5.61 43.54 24.27
N TRP A 12 -5.76 42.24 24.57
CA TRP A 12 -6.81 41.73 25.46
C TRP A 12 -6.33 40.41 26.14
N PRO A 13 -6.70 40.11 27.40
CA PRO A 13 -5.78 39.50 28.37
C PRO A 13 -6.04 38.02 28.70
N SER A 14 -5.01 37.41 29.32
CA SER A 14 -5.01 36.13 30.04
C SER A 14 -5.57 36.22 31.46
N ALA A 15 -6.23 35.15 31.92
CA ALA A 15 -6.20 34.58 33.30
C ALA A 15 -7.21 33.41 33.43
N PRO A 16 -7.15 32.54 34.46
CA PRO A 16 -5.98 32.03 35.20
C PRO A 16 -5.97 30.49 35.38
N GLU A 17 -4.82 29.98 35.82
CA GLU A 17 -4.60 28.65 36.39
C GLU A 17 -5.52 28.34 37.60
N SER A 18 -5.90 27.08 37.74
CA SER A 18 -6.41 26.51 38.99
C SER A 18 -5.74 25.18 39.28
N SER A 19 -5.16 25.09 40.46
CA SER A 19 -4.37 24.00 41.01
C SER A 19 -5.14 23.30 42.14
N ALA A 20 -5.15 21.96 42.15
CA ALA A 20 -5.17 21.11 43.37
C ALA A 20 -5.18 19.60 43.03
N LYS A 21 -4.20 18.86 43.58
CA LYS A 21 -4.28 17.43 43.98
C LYS A 21 -4.80 17.40 45.45
N PRO A 22 -5.26 16.28 46.09
CA PRO A 22 -4.67 14.93 45.98
C PRO A 22 -5.58 13.70 46.31
N VAL A 23 -4.96 12.51 46.25
CA VAL A 23 -5.25 11.18 46.87
C VAL A 23 -6.62 10.48 46.72
N SER A 24 -6.60 9.27 46.15
CA SER A 24 -7.21 8.07 46.77
C SER A 24 -6.82 6.77 46.02
N ALA A 25 -6.11 5.87 46.72
CA ALA A 25 -6.18 4.42 46.56
C ALA A 25 -6.57 3.87 47.96
N PRO A 26 -7.33 2.78 48.08
CA PRO A 26 -6.67 1.46 48.11
C PRO A 26 -7.49 0.25 47.56
N ALA A 27 -6.73 -0.79 47.22
CA ALA A 27 -6.93 -2.24 47.46
C ALA A 27 -8.22 -2.99 47.06
N SER A 28 -8.01 -4.08 46.29
CA SER A 28 -8.45 -5.49 46.53
C SER A 28 -8.16 -6.31 45.26
N THR A 29 -7.10 -7.11 45.16
CA THR A 29 -6.86 -8.47 45.71
C THR A 29 -7.82 -9.56 45.21
N VAL A 30 -7.19 -10.54 44.57
CA VAL A 30 -7.60 -11.89 44.15
C VAL A 30 -8.51 -12.64 45.15
N GLU A 31 -9.47 -13.45 44.65
CA GLU A 31 -9.62 -14.89 44.98
C GLU A 31 -10.76 -15.56 44.18
N SER A 32 -10.55 -16.81 43.78
CA SER A 32 -11.49 -17.68 43.03
C SER A 32 -12.19 -18.69 43.98
N PRO A 33 -12.97 -19.70 43.50
CA PRO A 33 -14.31 -20.08 43.99
C PRO A 33 -14.32 -21.25 45.00
N PRO A 34 -15.50 -21.76 45.42
CA PRO A 34 -15.77 -23.18 45.09
C PRO A 34 -17.24 -23.63 44.89
N ALA A 35 -17.37 -24.66 44.04
CA ALA A 35 -18.12 -25.93 44.14
C ALA A 35 -19.61 -26.02 44.54
N ASN A 36 -20.42 -26.76 43.75
CA ASN A 36 -20.95 -28.13 44.01
C ASN A 36 -21.96 -28.51 42.88
N ASN A 37 -21.72 -29.45 41.97
CA ASN A 37 -21.83 -30.92 42.03
C ASN A 37 -23.24 -31.51 41.78
N THR A 38 -23.23 -32.67 41.10
CA THR A 38 -24.22 -33.77 40.99
C THR A 38 -24.92 -33.85 39.62
N GLN A 39 -24.45 -34.67 38.65
CA GLN A 39 -24.76 -36.12 38.45
C GLN A 39 -26.28 -36.38 38.30
N SER A 40 -26.86 -37.07 37.30
CA SER A 40 -26.44 -38.22 36.51
C SER A 40 -27.48 -38.62 35.43
N LYS A 41 -27.01 -39.41 34.44
CA LYS A 41 -27.65 -40.58 33.77
C LYS A 41 -28.55 -40.44 32.51
N LYS A 42 -27.97 -41.01 31.43
CA LYS A 42 -28.48 -42.08 30.51
C LYS A 42 -29.82 -41.84 29.79
N LYS A 43 -29.82 -41.90 28.43
CA LYS A 43 -30.03 -43.13 27.64
C LYS A 43 -30.01 -42.89 26.11
N ASP A 44 -29.47 -43.88 25.41
CA ASP A 44 -29.63 -44.32 24.01
C ASP A 44 -30.48 -43.49 23.02
N LYS A 45 -29.91 -43.20 21.83
CA LYS A 45 -30.37 -43.84 20.57
C LYS A 45 -29.42 -43.55 19.40
N ALA A 46 -29.04 -44.61 18.71
CA ALA A 46 -28.35 -44.59 17.43
C ALA A 46 -29.27 -44.09 16.31
N GLU A 47 -28.78 -43.23 15.43
CA GLU A 47 -29.22 -43.19 14.04
C GLU A 47 -28.20 -42.52 13.11
N LYS A 48 -27.76 -43.32 12.13
CA LYS A 48 -27.46 -42.95 10.74
C LYS A 48 -26.34 -41.92 10.48
N LYS A 49 -25.11 -42.42 10.49
CA LYS A 49 -23.95 -41.75 9.88
C LYS A 49 -24.00 -41.97 8.36
N GLU A 50 -24.64 -41.04 7.66
CA GLU A 50 -24.60 -40.96 6.21
C GLU A 50 -23.15 -40.68 5.77
N LYS A 51 -22.62 -41.60 4.97
CA LYS A 51 -21.27 -41.57 4.43
C LYS A 51 -21.23 -40.43 3.41
N GLN A 52 -20.86 -39.24 3.86
CA GLN A 52 -20.47 -38.14 2.99
C GLN A 52 -19.27 -38.59 2.18
N GLU A 53 -19.52 -38.91 0.91
CA GLU A 53 -18.49 -39.00 -0.11
C GLU A 53 -17.73 -37.69 -0.10
N LYS A 54 -16.51 -37.72 0.45
CA LYS A 54 -15.48 -36.75 0.13
C LYS A 54 -15.30 -36.84 -1.39
N LYS A 55 -15.96 -35.95 -2.11
CA LYS A 55 -15.47 -35.48 -3.41
C LYS A 55 -14.09 -34.90 -3.14
N THR A 56 -13.07 -35.72 -3.35
CA THR A 56 -11.70 -35.28 -3.55
C THR A 56 -11.79 -34.12 -4.55
N PRO A 57 -11.37 -32.90 -4.20
CA PRO A 57 -11.19 -31.88 -5.22
C PRO A 57 -10.24 -32.49 -6.24
N ALA A 58 -10.64 -32.50 -7.51
CA ALA A 58 -9.68 -32.71 -8.60
C ALA A 58 -8.45 -31.86 -8.30
N PRO A 59 -7.22 -32.32 -8.59
CA PRO A 59 -6.05 -31.47 -8.47
C PRO A 59 -6.37 -30.16 -9.16
N GLN A 60 -6.59 -29.10 -8.38
CA GLN A 60 -6.52 -27.77 -8.93
C GLN A 60 -5.09 -27.73 -9.41
N GLU A 61 -4.93 -27.78 -10.73
CA GLU A 61 -3.76 -27.22 -11.40
C GLU A 61 -3.42 -25.97 -10.59
N GLU A 62 -2.29 -25.98 -9.87
CA GLU A 62 -1.92 -24.86 -9.02
C GLU A 62 -1.93 -23.65 -9.95
N ALA A 63 -2.98 -22.83 -9.84
CA ALA A 63 -3.20 -21.74 -10.78
C ALA A 63 -1.92 -20.91 -10.79
N GLN A 64 -1.30 -20.83 -11.97
CA GLN A 64 -0.01 -20.20 -12.14
C GLN A 64 -0.06 -18.81 -11.52
N VAL A 65 0.92 -18.47 -10.68
CA VAL A 65 0.98 -17.14 -10.07
C VAL A 65 1.31 -16.12 -11.15
N ASP A 66 0.36 -15.20 -11.39
CA ASP A 66 0.47 -14.18 -12.43
C ASP A 66 0.13 -12.78 -11.90
N VAL A 67 0.19 -11.81 -12.82
CA VAL A 67 0.02 -10.38 -12.55
C VAL A 67 -1.39 -9.99 -12.10
N SER A 68 -2.43 -10.80 -12.36
CA SER A 68 -3.81 -10.49 -11.97
C SER A 68 -3.98 -10.39 -10.45
N ARG A 69 -3.05 -10.99 -9.69
CA ARG A 69 -3.03 -10.96 -8.23
C ARG A 69 -2.49 -9.65 -7.65
N LEU A 70 -1.82 -8.83 -8.47
CA LEU A 70 -1.30 -7.53 -8.05
C LEU A 70 -2.39 -6.46 -8.14
N ASP A 71 -2.49 -5.61 -7.13
CA ASP A 71 -3.38 -4.44 -7.16
C ASP A 71 -2.57 -3.24 -7.65
N LEU A 72 -2.51 -3.07 -8.96
CA LEU A 72 -1.83 -1.95 -9.61
C LEU A 72 -2.85 -0.85 -9.93
N ARG A 73 -2.61 0.35 -9.42
CA ARG A 73 -3.48 1.51 -9.62
C ARG A 73 -2.70 2.73 -10.05
N VAL A 74 -3.37 3.59 -10.79
CA VAL A 74 -2.93 4.97 -11.01
C VAL A 74 -3.10 5.74 -9.71
N GLY A 75 -2.10 6.53 -9.35
CA GLY A 75 -2.17 7.45 -8.22
C GLY A 75 -1.50 8.78 -8.52
N GLN A 76 -1.85 9.79 -7.70
CA GLN A 76 -1.25 11.11 -7.73
C GLN A 76 -0.45 11.34 -6.44
N ILE A 77 0.84 11.66 -6.58
CA ILE A 77 1.65 12.14 -5.47
C ILE A 77 1.20 13.57 -5.17
N VAL A 78 0.40 13.75 -4.12
CA VAL A 78 -0.13 15.06 -3.72
C VAL A 78 1.00 15.91 -3.15
N THR A 79 1.82 15.32 -2.27
CA THR A 79 3.02 15.95 -1.75
C THR A 79 4.15 14.94 -1.64
N ALA A 80 5.38 15.41 -1.81
CA ALA A 80 6.57 14.65 -1.47
C ALA A 80 7.49 15.52 -0.60
N LYS A 81 8.20 14.89 0.34
CA LYS A 81 9.22 15.53 1.18
C LYS A 81 10.38 14.56 1.40
N LYS A 82 11.58 15.07 1.68
CA LYS A 82 12.70 14.21 2.10
C LYS A 82 12.35 13.51 3.41
N HIS A 83 12.73 12.24 3.53
CA HIS A 83 12.58 11.51 4.77
C HIS A 83 13.46 12.14 5.86
N PRO A 84 12.94 12.38 7.08
CA PRO A 84 13.68 13.08 8.14
C PRO A 84 14.96 12.35 8.55
N ASP A 85 14.89 11.01 8.61
CA ASP A 85 15.99 10.16 9.07
C ASP A 85 16.69 9.37 7.94
N ALA A 86 16.49 9.74 6.66
CA ALA A 86 17.08 9.01 5.53
C ALA A 86 17.27 9.85 4.26
N ASP A 87 18.54 10.14 3.91
CA ASP A 87 18.89 11.02 2.79
C ASP A 87 18.52 10.47 1.40
N ALA A 88 18.37 9.16 1.28
CA ALA A 88 18.04 8.51 0.02
C ALA A 88 16.53 8.31 -0.19
N LEU A 89 15.70 8.65 0.80
CA LEU A 89 14.28 8.37 0.77
C LEU A 89 13.44 9.65 0.70
N TYR A 90 12.36 9.57 -0.05
CA TYR A 90 11.23 10.49 0.05
C TYR A 90 10.11 9.87 0.89
N VAL A 91 9.26 10.72 1.42
CA VAL A 91 7.96 10.36 2.01
C VAL A 91 6.91 11.11 1.19
N GLU A 92 6.02 10.35 0.56
CA GLU A 92 4.95 10.86 -0.28
C GLU A 92 3.58 10.65 0.37
N GLU A 93 2.69 11.62 0.18
CA GLU A 93 1.26 11.45 0.40
C GLU A 93 0.60 11.26 -0.95
N VAL A 94 0.00 10.09 -1.18
CA VAL A 94 -0.44 9.64 -2.50
C VAL A 94 -1.94 9.38 -2.50
N ASP A 95 -2.65 10.01 -3.43
CA ASP A 95 -4.04 9.68 -3.75
C ASP A 95 -4.07 8.49 -4.70
N VAL A 96 -4.70 7.39 -4.29
CA VAL A 96 -4.93 6.19 -5.11
C VAL A 96 -6.43 5.91 -5.29
N GLY A 97 -7.25 6.97 -5.25
CA GLY A 97 -8.72 6.91 -5.38
C GLY A 97 -9.43 6.29 -4.17
N GLU A 98 -8.78 6.34 -3.01
CA GLU A 98 -9.33 5.89 -1.73
C GLU A 98 -9.82 7.07 -0.89
N ALA A 99 -10.57 6.79 0.18
CA ALA A 99 -11.07 7.86 1.06
C ALA A 99 -9.97 8.64 1.79
N ALA A 100 -8.77 8.05 1.91
CA ALA A 100 -7.61 8.66 2.55
C ALA A 100 -6.37 8.50 1.67
N LEU A 101 -5.46 9.47 1.76
CA LEU A 101 -4.15 9.38 1.13
C LEU A 101 -3.34 8.26 1.79
N ARG A 102 -2.50 7.61 0.98
CA ARG A 102 -1.52 6.63 1.45
C ARG A 102 -0.17 7.29 1.64
N THR A 103 0.49 6.97 2.73
CA THR A 103 1.91 7.28 2.89
C THR A 103 2.75 6.29 2.09
N VAL A 104 3.59 6.78 1.20
CA VAL A 104 4.57 5.99 0.44
C VAL A 104 5.97 6.46 0.82
N VAL A 105 6.92 5.53 0.82
CA VAL A 105 8.34 5.82 1.04
C VAL A 105 9.11 5.28 -0.15
N SER A 106 9.69 6.17 -0.96
CA SER A 106 10.42 5.80 -2.17
C SER A 106 11.91 6.13 -2.09
N GLY A 107 12.75 5.29 -2.70
CA GLY A 107 14.20 5.48 -2.79
C GLY A 107 14.64 6.36 -3.95
N LEU A 108 13.90 7.43 -4.26
CA LEU A 108 14.04 8.16 -5.52
C LEU A 108 14.86 9.46 -5.43
N VAL A 109 15.39 9.83 -4.26
CA VAL A 109 16.11 11.12 -4.07
C VAL A 109 17.28 11.31 -5.03
N LYS A 110 17.97 10.22 -5.42
CA LYS A 110 19.11 10.26 -6.34
C LYS A 110 18.71 10.26 -7.82
N HIS A 111 17.45 10.01 -8.13
CA HIS A 111 16.96 9.72 -9.48
C HIS A 111 15.94 10.73 -9.98
N VAL A 112 15.08 11.22 -9.09
CA VAL A 112 14.01 12.18 -9.42
C VAL A 112 14.10 13.36 -8.47
N PRO A 113 14.24 14.60 -8.96
CA PRO A 113 14.29 15.77 -8.09
C PRO A 113 12.93 16.01 -7.44
N LEU A 114 12.94 16.59 -6.24
CA LEU A 114 11.75 16.79 -5.42
C LEU A 114 10.64 17.58 -6.13
N GLU A 115 11.01 18.54 -6.98
CA GLU A 115 10.07 19.35 -7.76
C GLU A 115 9.27 18.51 -8.77
N GLN A 116 9.88 17.47 -9.35
CA GLN A 116 9.24 16.56 -10.28
C GLN A 116 8.39 15.50 -9.55
N MET A 117 8.52 15.38 -8.23
CA MET A 117 7.67 14.49 -7.43
C MET A 117 6.33 15.14 -7.06
N GLN A 118 6.26 16.47 -7.01
CA GLN A 118 5.04 17.17 -6.61
C GLN A 118 3.95 17.04 -7.66
N ASN A 119 2.72 16.71 -7.24
CA ASN A 119 1.55 16.54 -8.10
C ASN A 119 1.75 15.55 -9.27
N ARG A 120 2.68 14.59 -9.12
CA ARG A 120 3.03 13.65 -10.18
C ARG A 120 2.08 12.46 -10.22
N MET A 121 1.60 12.13 -11.42
CA MET A 121 0.89 10.89 -11.69
C MET A 121 1.87 9.72 -11.84
N ALA A 122 1.55 8.58 -11.25
CA ALA A 122 2.37 7.37 -11.30
C ALA A 122 1.52 6.10 -11.15
N VAL A 123 2.13 4.93 -11.38
CA VAL A 123 1.53 3.63 -11.08
C VAL A 123 2.03 3.14 -9.73
N PHE A 124 1.13 2.59 -8.91
CA PHE A 124 1.43 2.09 -7.57
C PHE A 124 0.95 0.65 -7.38
N LEU A 125 1.74 -0.15 -6.68
CA LEU A 125 1.34 -1.44 -6.15
C LEU A 125 0.75 -1.28 -4.74
N CYS A 126 -0.55 -1.57 -4.62
CA CYS A 126 -1.37 -1.18 -3.48
C CYS A 126 -1.73 -2.34 -2.53
N ASN A 127 -1.43 -3.59 -2.87
CA ASN A 127 -1.76 -4.75 -2.03
C ASN A 127 -0.53 -5.44 -1.43
N LEU A 128 0.64 -4.81 -1.42
CA LEU A 128 1.75 -5.28 -0.60
C LEU A 128 1.42 -5.13 0.90
N LYS A 129 1.96 -6.04 1.71
CA LYS A 129 1.97 -5.84 3.16
C LYS A 129 2.71 -4.54 3.49
N PRO A 130 2.11 -3.61 4.25
CA PRO A 130 2.79 -2.37 4.62
C PRO A 130 4.14 -2.63 5.30
N ALA A 131 5.15 -1.87 4.90
CA ALA A 131 6.52 -2.06 5.35
C ALA A 131 7.03 -0.80 6.07
N LYS A 132 7.68 -1.00 7.22
CA LYS A 132 8.27 0.10 7.98
C LYS A 132 9.68 0.41 7.45
N MET A 133 9.89 1.61 6.97
CA MET A 133 11.16 2.11 6.46
C MET A 133 11.59 3.29 7.33
N ARG A 134 12.66 3.09 8.11
CA ARG A 134 13.27 4.14 8.96
C ARG A 134 12.26 4.88 9.86
N GLY A 135 11.22 4.20 10.34
CA GLY A 135 10.22 4.79 11.24
C GLY A 135 8.87 5.05 10.58
N VAL A 136 8.83 5.27 9.27
CA VAL A 136 7.62 5.56 8.50
C VAL A 136 7.08 4.27 7.88
N VAL A 137 5.76 4.09 7.88
CA VAL A 137 5.10 2.92 7.27
C VAL A 137 4.73 3.27 5.83
N SER A 138 5.34 2.59 4.86
CA SER A 138 4.94 2.67 3.45
C SER A 138 3.77 1.73 3.19
N GLN A 139 2.69 2.27 2.62
CA GLN A 139 1.41 1.58 2.38
C GLN A 139 1.19 1.22 0.91
N ALA A 140 2.09 1.63 0.03
CA ALA A 140 2.16 1.24 -1.37
C ALA A 140 3.62 1.32 -1.84
N MET A 141 3.84 0.95 -3.10
CA MET A 141 5.13 1.05 -3.76
C MET A 141 4.94 1.69 -5.14
N VAL A 142 5.71 2.72 -5.46
CA VAL A 142 5.71 3.35 -6.79
C VAL A 142 6.44 2.45 -7.79
N MET A 143 5.81 2.17 -8.92
CA MET A 143 6.36 1.29 -9.94
C MET A 143 7.34 2.06 -10.84
N CYS A 144 8.55 1.53 -10.99
CA CYS A 144 9.61 2.19 -11.75
C CYS A 144 10.30 1.22 -12.72
N ALA A 145 10.66 1.71 -13.90
CA ALA A 145 11.68 1.07 -14.73
C ALA A 145 13.05 1.37 -14.12
N SER A 146 13.93 0.37 -14.01
CA SER A 146 15.22 0.54 -13.34
C SER A 146 16.37 -0.20 -14.02
N THR A 147 17.53 0.45 -14.12
CA THR A 147 18.84 -0.15 -14.38
C THR A 147 19.72 0.05 -13.13
N PRO A 148 20.96 -0.48 -13.08
CA PRO A 148 21.87 -0.18 -11.97
C PRO A 148 22.20 1.32 -11.82
N GLU A 149 22.09 2.11 -12.89
CA GLU A 149 22.48 3.52 -12.93
C GLU A 149 21.30 4.49 -12.86
N LYS A 150 20.13 4.11 -13.39
CA LYS A 150 18.98 5.01 -13.57
C LYS A 150 17.67 4.36 -13.15
N VAL A 151 16.79 5.16 -12.56
CA VAL A 151 15.42 4.78 -12.20
C VAL A 151 14.45 5.81 -12.77
N GLU A 152 13.40 5.35 -13.44
CA GLU A 152 12.33 6.18 -13.98
C GLU A 152 10.98 5.69 -13.46
N ILE A 153 10.19 6.60 -12.89
CA ILE A 153 8.80 6.32 -12.53
C ILE A 153 8.01 6.01 -13.81
N LEU A 154 7.15 4.99 -13.76
CA LEU A 154 6.24 4.70 -14.86
C LEU A 154 5.13 5.77 -14.94
N ASP A 155 5.04 6.40 -16.10
CA ASP A 155 4.03 7.41 -16.38
C ASP A 155 2.75 6.72 -16.90
N PRO A 156 1.60 6.94 -16.24
CA PRO A 156 0.31 6.47 -16.76
C PRO A 156 -0.11 7.27 -18.00
N PRO A 157 -1.06 6.75 -18.80
CA PRO A 157 -1.55 7.49 -19.97
C PRO A 157 -2.21 8.82 -19.58
N SER A 158 -2.17 9.77 -20.50
CA SER A 158 -2.81 11.08 -20.31
C SER A 158 -4.30 10.94 -20.00
N GLY A 159 -4.79 11.75 -19.06
CA GLY A 159 -6.18 11.72 -18.61
C GLY A 159 -6.50 10.63 -17.58
N ALA A 160 -5.55 9.75 -17.24
CA ALA A 160 -5.73 8.80 -16.13
C ALA A 160 -5.99 9.53 -14.80
N GLN A 161 -6.81 8.93 -13.94
CA GLN A 161 -7.24 9.50 -12.67
C GLN A 161 -6.82 8.59 -11.51
N PRO A 162 -6.58 9.15 -10.30
CA PRO A 162 -6.33 8.35 -9.11
C PRO A 162 -7.37 7.24 -8.90
N GLY A 163 -6.90 6.04 -8.61
CA GLY A 163 -7.70 4.85 -8.34
C GLY A 163 -8.06 4.00 -9.55
N GLU A 164 -7.81 4.49 -10.77
CA GLU A 164 -8.00 3.66 -11.95
C GLU A 164 -7.06 2.46 -11.94
N ARG A 165 -7.62 1.29 -12.26
CA ARG A 165 -6.89 0.04 -12.24
C ARG A 165 -6.03 -0.10 -13.50
N VAL A 166 -4.80 -0.55 -13.30
CA VAL A 166 -3.94 -1.02 -14.37
C VAL A 166 -4.22 -2.50 -14.60
N THR A 167 -4.54 -2.84 -15.84
CA THR A 167 -4.96 -4.19 -16.26
C THR A 167 -4.07 -4.70 -17.38
N PHE A 168 -4.17 -6.00 -17.67
CA PHE A 168 -3.28 -6.70 -18.59
C PHE A 168 -4.11 -7.61 -19.49
N GLN A 169 -3.96 -7.44 -20.81
CA GLN A 169 -4.67 -8.27 -21.77
C GLN A 169 -4.31 -9.75 -21.56
N GLY A 170 -5.33 -10.61 -21.47
CA GLY A 170 -5.17 -12.06 -21.27
C GLY A 170 -5.00 -12.51 -19.82
N TYR A 171 -4.90 -11.58 -18.85
CA TYR A 171 -4.80 -11.91 -17.43
C TYR A 171 -6.03 -11.36 -16.69
N SER A 172 -7.07 -12.19 -16.60
CA SER A 172 -8.29 -11.87 -15.87
C SER A 172 -8.23 -12.36 -14.43
N GLY A 173 -8.58 -11.52 -13.46
CA GLY A 173 -8.71 -11.91 -12.07
C GLY A 173 -8.82 -10.72 -11.14
N GLU A 174 -9.17 -10.99 -9.88
CA GLU A 174 -9.20 -9.99 -8.83
C GLU A 174 -7.88 -10.00 -8.04
N PRO A 175 -7.34 -8.83 -7.66
CA PRO A 175 -6.13 -8.78 -6.86
C PRO A 175 -6.34 -9.44 -5.50
N ASP A 176 -5.27 -9.96 -4.92
CA ASP A 176 -5.30 -10.36 -3.51
C ASP A 176 -5.59 -9.11 -2.66
N LYS A 177 -6.38 -9.24 -1.59
CA LYS A 177 -6.62 -8.13 -0.64
C LYS A 177 -5.33 -7.61 0.01
N GLU A 178 -4.44 -8.52 0.36
CA GLU A 178 -3.06 -8.28 0.81
C GLU A 178 -2.21 -9.47 0.33
N LEU A 179 -1.09 -9.22 -0.33
CA LEU A 179 -0.15 -10.23 -0.79
C LEU A 179 0.50 -10.91 0.41
N ASN A 180 0.36 -12.23 0.49
CA ASN A 180 0.98 -13.02 1.54
C ASN A 180 2.49 -13.19 1.25
N PRO A 181 3.40 -12.67 2.11
CA PRO A 181 4.84 -12.78 1.88
C PRO A 181 5.36 -14.22 1.80
N LYS A 182 4.66 -15.19 2.42
CA LYS A 182 5.02 -16.61 2.35
C LYS A 182 4.77 -17.22 0.98
N LYS A 183 3.82 -16.66 0.20
CA LYS A 183 3.51 -17.10 -1.16
C LYS A 183 4.44 -16.50 -2.20
N LYS A 184 5.23 -15.48 -1.83
CA LYS A 184 6.21 -14.82 -2.71
C LYS A 184 5.63 -14.45 -4.09
N VAL A 185 4.41 -13.90 -4.10
CA VAL A 185 3.68 -13.61 -5.34
C VAL A 185 4.41 -12.56 -6.15
N TRP A 186 4.82 -11.47 -5.50
CA TRP A 186 5.60 -10.41 -6.13
C TRP A 186 6.90 -10.95 -6.73
N GLU A 187 7.64 -11.79 -6.00
CA GLU A 187 8.91 -12.34 -6.44
C GLU A 187 8.77 -13.34 -7.61
N GLN A 188 7.59 -13.95 -7.79
CA GLN A 188 7.27 -14.79 -8.94
C GLN A 188 6.85 -13.97 -10.17
N VAL A 189 6.21 -12.82 -9.96
CA VAL A 189 5.68 -11.97 -11.05
C VAL A 189 6.71 -10.94 -11.53
N GLN A 190 7.48 -10.34 -10.63
CA GLN A 190 8.42 -9.25 -10.89
C GLN A 190 9.46 -9.56 -11.99
N PRO A 191 10.04 -10.77 -12.11
CA PRO A 191 11.02 -11.06 -13.16
C PRO A 191 10.47 -10.90 -14.59
N ASP A 192 9.16 -11.01 -14.75
CA ASP A 192 8.48 -10.86 -16.04
C ASP A 192 7.90 -9.45 -16.28
N LEU A 193 8.02 -8.54 -15.29
CA LEU A 193 7.66 -7.13 -15.43
C LEU A 193 8.83 -6.35 -16.02
N ARG A 194 8.62 -5.79 -17.21
CA ARG A 194 9.67 -5.09 -17.96
C ARG A 194 9.11 -4.00 -18.87
N THR A 195 9.98 -3.13 -19.35
CA THR A 195 9.68 -2.28 -20.50
C THR A 195 10.06 -3.00 -21.80
N ASP A 196 9.35 -2.70 -22.89
CA ASP A 196 9.72 -3.12 -24.25
C ASP A 196 10.69 -2.11 -24.91
N ASP A 197 10.93 -2.26 -26.21
CA ASP A 197 11.81 -1.40 -27.01
C ASP A 197 11.27 0.03 -27.16
N GLN A 198 9.97 0.24 -26.98
CA GLN A 198 9.29 1.54 -27.01
C GLN A 198 9.08 2.13 -25.61
N GLY A 199 9.65 1.50 -24.57
CA GLY A 199 9.50 1.93 -23.18
C GLY A 199 8.15 1.57 -22.56
N VAL A 200 7.30 0.78 -23.23
CA VAL A 200 5.98 0.37 -22.72
C VAL A 200 6.16 -0.67 -21.61
N ALA A 201 5.58 -0.38 -20.45
CA ALA A 201 5.55 -1.34 -19.35
C ALA A 201 4.66 -2.53 -19.70
N ASN A 202 5.15 -3.75 -19.49
CA ASN A 202 4.44 -4.98 -19.80
C ASN A 202 4.76 -6.11 -18.81
N TYR A 203 3.85 -7.08 -18.72
CA TYR A 203 4.04 -8.38 -18.09
C TYR A 203 3.97 -9.46 -19.17
N LYS A 204 5.08 -10.16 -19.46
CA LYS A 204 5.15 -11.17 -20.53
C LYS A 204 4.59 -10.68 -21.88
N GLY A 205 4.85 -9.42 -22.24
CA GLY A 205 4.35 -8.79 -23.47
C GLY A 205 2.94 -8.20 -23.37
N ALA A 206 2.16 -8.47 -22.31
CA ALA A 206 0.89 -7.80 -22.09
C ALA A 206 1.11 -6.42 -21.45
N ALA A 207 0.72 -5.35 -22.15
CA ALA A 207 0.95 -3.98 -21.69
C ALA A 207 0.20 -3.66 -20.39
N PHE A 208 0.78 -2.77 -19.59
CA PHE A 208 0.10 -2.09 -18.49
C PHE A 208 -0.92 -1.13 -19.09
N GLU A 209 -2.20 -1.48 -19.05
CA GLU A 209 -3.27 -0.70 -19.66
C GLU A 209 -4.20 -0.07 -18.63
N VAL A 210 -4.51 1.20 -18.80
CA VAL A 210 -5.62 1.89 -18.13
C VAL A 210 -6.79 1.92 -19.11
N ALA A 211 -7.90 1.27 -18.73
CA ALA A 211 -9.04 1.03 -19.60
C ALA A 211 -9.55 2.31 -20.26
N GLY A 212 -9.57 2.33 -21.59
CA GLY A 212 -10.06 3.46 -22.39
C GLY A 212 -9.14 4.69 -22.44
N LYS A 213 -7.94 4.63 -21.84
CA LYS A 213 -7.00 5.78 -21.77
C LYS A 213 -5.65 5.49 -22.40
N GLY A 214 -5.19 4.24 -22.35
CA GLY A 214 -3.97 3.80 -23.02
C GLY A 214 -3.01 3.06 -22.11
N ILE A 215 -1.73 3.14 -22.44
CA ILE A 215 -0.68 2.30 -21.85
C ILE A 215 0.30 3.10 -20.98
N CYS A 216 0.81 2.48 -19.93
CA CYS A 216 1.85 3.05 -19.07
C CYS A 216 3.24 2.90 -19.72
N LYS A 217 4.11 3.90 -19.56
CA LYS A 217 5.45 3.91 -20.16
C LYS A 217 6.51 4.43 -19.21
N ALA A 218 7.73 3.96 -19.39
CA ALA A 218 8.92 4.69 -18.92
C ALA A 218 9.24 5.85 -19.89
N GLN A 219 10.08 6.77 -19.44
CA GLN A 219 10.39 7.98 -20.21
C GLN A 219 11.42 7.70 -21.30
N THR A 220 12.49 7.00 -20.91
CA THR A 220 13.61 6.66 -21.81
C THR A 220 14.12 5.24 -21.61
N LEU A 221 13.82 4.59 -20.47
CA LEU A 221 14.28 3.24 -20.19
C LEU A 221 13.46 2.17 -20.94
N SER A 222 14.04 1.65 -22.02
CA SER A 222 13.52 0.51 -22.77
C SER A 222 14.23 -0.79 -22.38
N ASN A 223 13.57 -1.93 -22.62
CA ASN A 223 14.11 -3.27 -22.38
C ASN A 223 14.67 -3.51 -20.97
N THR A 224 14.12 -2.86 -19.95
CA THR A 224 14.60 -2.98 -18.57
C THR A 224 13.56 -3.57 -17.62
N GLY A 225 14.02 -4.09 -16.48
CA GLY A 225 13.13 -4.61 -15.44
C GLY A 225 12.36 -3.50 -14.73
N ILE A 226 11.12 -3.81 -14.36
CA ILE A 226 10.26 -2.96 -13.53
C ILE A 226 10.32 -3.47 -12.09
N LYS A 227 10.44 -2.53 -11.14
CA LYS A 227 10.52 -2.80 -9.71
C LYS A 227 9.62 -1.85 -8.92
#